data_AF-C3ZFG7-F1
#
_entry.id   AF-C3ZFG7-F1
#
_cell.length_a   1.000
_cell.length_b   1.000
_cell.length_c   1.000
_cell.angle_alpha   90.00
_cell.angle_beta   90.00
_cell.angle_gamma   90.00
#
_symmetry.space_group_name_H-M   'P 1'
#
loop_
_entity.id
_entity.type
_entity.pdbx_description
1 polymer ?
#
loop_
_entity_poly.entity_id
_entity_poly.type
_entity_poly.pdbx_seq_one_letter_code
_entity_poly.pdbx_strand_id
1 'polypeptide(L)'
;MGAWLAERDETVAEWAKGKSEEQEYAYIEVLLGYYCCCFFDVERFVRMSSPRERMYKVVMVGDSVVGKTSFILRVCRDEFKPNLNPTIGVDSQVKTFDVDGDMVALQIWDTAGQERFRSIATSYFRRSDGVILLYDVTYEASFLNVRDWITAVEAAGAIFFETSAKEGSNIQEAVLGLARSLRQEEDRESKALALQLTNQVEPAEKPSQCC
;
A
#
# COMPACT_ATOMS: atom_id res chain seq x y z
N MET A 1 -26.16 7.59 -17.49
CA MET A 1 -25.02 7.64 -16.54
C MET A 1 -24.93 9.03 -15.91
N GLY A 2 -26.01 9.52 -15.28
CA GLY A 2 -26.07 10.92 -14.83
C GLY A 2 -27.30 11.31 -14.00
N ALA A 3 -27.95 10.37 -13.32
CA ALA A 3 -29.13 10.66 -12.48
C ALA A 3 -29.01 10.11 -11.05
N TRP A 4 -27.84 9.56 -10.67
CA TRP A 4 -27.59 8.99 -9.35
C TRP A 4 -26.66 9.85 -8.47
N LEU A 5 -26.26 11.02 -8.96
CA LEU A 5 -25.32 11.94 -8.27
C LEU A 5 -25.97 13.22 -7.75
N ALA A 6 -27.25 13.50 -8.04
CA ALA A 6 -27.86 14.80 -7.72
C ALA A 6 -28.64 14.84 -6.40
N GLU A 7 -28.83 13.71 -5.71
CA GLU A 7 -29.80 13.62 -4.60
C GLU A 7 -29.17 13.52 -3.19
N ARG A 8 -27.87 13.80 -3.03
CA ARG A 8 -27.21 13.79 -1.71
C ARG A 8 -26.39 15.04 -1.35
N ASP A 9 -26.52 16.15 -2.08
CA ASP A 9 -25.77 17.39 -1.79
C ASP A 9 -26.39 18.25 -0.68
N GLU A 10 -27.71 18.21 -0.47
CA GLU A 10 -28.37 19.12 0.49
C GLU A 10 -28.08 18.76 1.96
N THR A 11 -27.90 17.47 2.28
CA THR A 11 -27.58 17.01 3.64
C THR A 11 -26.12 17.28 4.04
N VAL A 12 -25.23 17.47 3.06
CA VAL A 12 -23.79 17.72 3.26
C VAL A 12 -23.52 19.20 3.53
N ALA A 13 -24.22 20.08 2.82
CA ALA A 13 -24.12 21.53 2.99
C ALA A 13 -24.64 22.02 4.35
N GLU A 14 -25.67 21.36 4.91
CA GLU A 14 -26.18 21.69 6.25
C GLU A 14 -25.26 21.20 7.39
N TRP A 15 -24.55 20.10 7.21
CA TRP A 15 -23.63 19.56 8.23
C TRP A 15 -22.32 20.35 8.34
N ALA A 16 -21.88 21.00 7.24
CA ALA A 16 -20.67 21.82 7.20
C ALA A 16 -20.81 23.16 7.95
N LYS A 17 -22.03 23.59 8.29
CA LYS A 17 -22.25 24.85 9.02
C LYS A 17 -21.80 24.70 10.48
N GLY A 18 -20.67 25.32 10.82
CA GLY A 18 -20.21 25.52 12.21
C GLY A 18 -19.04 24.64 12.66
N LYS A 19 -18.31 24.01 11.73
CA LYS A 19 -17.09 23.23 12.03
C LYS A 19 -15.84 24.13 12.00
N SER A 20 -14.82 23.78 12.78
CA SER A 20 -13.51 24.45 12.75
C SER A 20 -12.74 24.09 11.49
N GLU A 21 -11.87 24.97 10.98
CA GLU A 21 -11.06 24.75 9.76
C GLU A 21 -10.34 23.37 9.77
N GLU A 22 -9.81 22.93 10.92
CA GLU A 22 -9.13 21.63 11.08
C GLU A 22 -10.02 20.39 10.82
N GLN A 23 -11.34 20.49 11.05
CA GLN A 23 -12.28 19.39 10.83
C GLN A 23 -12.71 19.28 9.36
N GLU A 24 -12.57 20.38 8.61
CA GLU A 24 -12.90 20.46 7.19
C GLU A 24 -11.80 19.78 6.34
N TYR A 25 -10.52 19.94 6.72
CA TYR A 25 -9.39 19.25 6.08
C TYR A 25 -9.47 17.72 6.22
N ALA A 26 -9.80 17.20 7.41
CA ALA A 26 -9.96 15.77 7.61
C ALA A 26 -11.07 15.17 6.73
N TYR A 27 -12.13 15.94 6.44
CA TYR A 27 -13.24 15.51 5.59
C TYR A 27 -12.87 15.51 4.10
N ILE A 28 -12.13 16.53 3.64
CA ILE A 28 -11.61 16.61 2.27
C ILE A 28 -10.63 15.46 2.00
N GLU A 29 -9.75 15.13 2.95
CA GLU A 29 -8.84 13.98 2.81
C GLU A 29 -9.57 12.64 2.82
N VAL A 30 -10.61 12.47 3.64
CA VAL A 30 -11.46 11.26 3.63
C VAL A 30 -12.22 11.12 2.31
N LEU A 31 -12.77 12.21 1.77
CA LEU A 31 -13.46 12.21 0.47
C LEU A 31 -12.50 11.95 -0.68
N LEU A 32 -11.33 12.60 -0.73
CA LEU A 32 -10.30 12.34 -1.73
C LEU A 32 -9.78 10.89 -1.63
N GLY A 33 -9.62 10.36 -0.42
CA GLY A 33 -9.30 8.94 -0.18
C GLY A 33 -10.39 7.99 -0.67
N TYR A 34 -11.67 8.36 -0.52
CA TYR A 34 -12.82 7.59 -1.02
C TYR A 34 -12.91 7.63 -2.55
N TYR A 35 -12.80 8.81 -3.17
CA TYR A 35 -12.85 8.96 -4.63
C TYR A 35 -11.63 8.32 -5.32
N CYS A 36 -10.44 8.39 -4.71
CA CYS A 36 -9.26 7.64 -5.17
C CYS A 36 -9.49 6.12 -5.03
N CYS A 37 -10.02 5.64 -3.89
CA CYS A 37 -10.34 4.22 -3.69
C CYS A 37 -11.38 3.67 -4.69
N CYS A 38 -12.41 4.45 -5.03
CA CYS A 38 -13.46 4.02 -5.95
C CYS A 38 -12.99 3.92 -7.41
N PHE A 39 -12.01 4.72 -7.83
CA PHE A 39 -11.42 4.60 -9.17
C PHE A 39 -10.56 3.33 -9.32
N PHE A 40 -9.95 2.85 -8.23
CA PHE A 40 -9.05 1.68 -8.21
C PHE A 40 -9.74 0.30 -8.15
N ASP A 41 -11.04 0.21 -7.85
CA ASP A 41 -11.75 -1.09 -7.76
C ASP A 41 -11.84 -1.83 -9.11
N VAL A 42 -11.64 -1.12 -10.22
CA VAL A 42 -11.71 -1.69 -11.57
C VAL A 42 -10.40 -2.35 -12.01
N GLU A 43 -9.25 -1.94 -11.48
CA GLU A 43 -7.94 -2.42 -11.98
C GLU A 43 -7.51 -3.78 -11.41
N ARG A 44 -7.95 -4.17 -10.21
CA ARG A 44 -7.61 -5.49 -9.64
C ARG A 44 -8.26 -6.65 -10.40
N PHE A 45 -9.33 -6.37 -11.16
CA PHE A 45 -10.08 -7.37 -11.94
C PHE A 45 -9.45 -7.70 -13.31
N VAL A 46 -8.51 -6.90 -13.84
CA VAL A 46 -7.97 -7.05 -15.20
C VAL A 46 -6.56 -7.69 -15.23
N ARG A 47 -6.18 -8.50 -14.23
CA ARG A 47 -4.88 -9.21 -14.25
C ARG A 47 -4.95 -10.56 -14.95
N MET A 48 -5.17 -10.57 -16.28
CA MET A 48 -4.92 -11.75 -17.10
C MET A 48 -4.23 -11.38 -18.44
N SER A 49 -3.22 -12.18 -18.78
CA SER A 49 -2.52 -12.32 -20.08
C SER A 49 -1.55 -11.22 -20.59
N SER A 50 -0.35 -11.15 -20.00
CA SER A 50 0.94 -10.87 -20.69
C SER A 50 2.07 -11.35 -19.74
N PRO A 51 3.38 -11.32 -20.07
CA PRO A 51 4.44 -11.54 -19.07
C PRO A 51 4.25 -10.45 -18.01
N ARG A 52 3.58 -10.80 -16.90
CA ARG A 52 2.94 -9.83 -16.02
C ARG A 52 4.04 -9.03 -15.32
N GLU A 53 4.18 -7.74 -15.64
CA GLU A 53 4.84 -6.82 -14.71
C GLU A 53 4.04 -6.87 -13.41
N ARG A 54 4.60 -7.55 -12.39
CA ARG A 54 3.96 -7.69 -11.09
C ARG A 54 4.07 -6.36 -10.39
N MET A 55 2.93 -5.71 -10.13
CA MET A 55 2.91 -4.45 -9.41
C MET A 55 2.35 -4.66 -8.00
N TYR A 56 3.06 -4.18 -6.99
CA TYR A 56 2.59 -4.18 -5.61
C TYR A 56 2.49 -2.77 -5.05
N LYS A 57 1.39 -2.49 -4.36
CA LYS A 57 1.18 -1.25 -3.61
C LYS A 57 1.83 -1.38 -2.24
N VAL A 58 2.85 -0.57 -1.98
CA VAL A 58 3.58 -0.51 -0.72
C VAL A 58 3.35 0.85 -0.05
N VAL A 59 2.92 0.84 1.20
CA VAL A 59 2.67 2.08 1.97
C VAL A 59 3.77 2.26 3.00
N MET A 60 4.35 3.46 3.08
CA MET A 60 5.30 3.80 4.14
C MET A 60 4.59 4.43 5.34
N VAL A 61 5.03 4.06 6.53
CA VAL A 61 4.49 4.51 7.81
C VAL A 61 5.64 4.75 8.77
N GLY A 62 5.45 5.69 9.67
CA GLY A 62 6.44 6.11 10.65
C GLY A 62 6.12 7.54 11.04
N ASP A 63 6.70 8.03 12.11
CA ASP A 63 6.43 9.41 12.58
C ASP A 63 6.78 10.47 11.51
N SER A 64 6.31 11.69 11.75
CA SER A 64 6.79 12.86 11.02
C SER A 64 8.31 12.99 11.12
N VAL A 65 8.94 13.43 10.03
CA VAL A 65 10.38 13.76 9.97
C VAL A 65 11.33 12.57 10.15
N VAL A 66 10.85 11.33 10.32
CA VAL A 66 11.75 10.16 10.41
C VAL A 66 12.57 9.95 9.13
N GLY A 67 12.06 10.38 7.97
CA GLY A 67 12.79 10.33 6.69
C GLY A 67 12.13 9.51 5.59
N LYS A 68 10.79 9.31 5.65
CA LYS A 68 9.97 8.63 4.63
C LYS A 68 10.24 9.12 3.20
N THR A 69 10.16 10.43 2.97
CA THR A 69 10.45 11.04 1.66
C THR A 69 11.90 10.84 1.22
N SER A 70 12.86 10.98 2.14
CA SER A 70 14.28 10.72 1.87
C SER A 70 14.53 9.26 1.49
N PHE A 71 13.80 8.32 2.10
CA PHE A 71 13.85 6.91 1.78
C PHE A 71 13.40 6.65 0.34
N ILE A 72 12.25 7.18 -0.09
CA ILE A 72 11.79 7.07 -1.49
C ILE A 72 12.82 7.66 -2.46
N LEU A 73 13.36 8.85 -2.16
CA LEU A 73 14.37 9.47 -3.02
C LEU A 73 15.60 8.58 -3.18
N ARG A 74 16.03 7.94 -2.10
CA ARG A 74 17.14 6.98 -2.14
C ARG A 74 16.80 5.73 -2.95
N VAL A 75 15.61 5.16 -2.76
CA VAL A 75 15.17 3.96 -3.48
C VAL A 75 15.06 4.22 -4.98
N CYS A 76 14.41 5.32 -5.35
CA CYS A 76 14.08 5.61 -6.74
C CYS A 76 15.26 6.20 -7.54
N ARG A 77 16.03 7.09 -6.91
CA ARG A 77 17.03 7.96 -7.59
C ARG A 77 18.45 7.83 -7.05
N ASP A 78 18.66 7.07 -5.97
CA ASP A 78 19.93 7.02 -5.22
C ASP A 78 20.43 8.42 -4.79
N GLU A 79 19.47 9.32 -4.49
CA GLU A 79 19.77 10.69 -4.06
C GLU A 79 19.49 10.86 -2.56
N PHE A 80 20.30 11.70 -1.90
CA PHE A 80 20.01 12.22 -0.58
C PHE A 80 19.96 13.75 -0.63
N LYS A 81 18.83 14.33 -0.21
CA LYS A 81 18.64 15.77 -0.15
C LYS A 81 18.45 16.19 1.31
N PRO A 82 19.38 16.97 1.88
CA PRO A 82 19.13 17.60 3.17
C PRO A 82 18.02 18.65 3.03
N ASN A 83 17.22 18.83 4.08
CA ASN A 83 16.18 19.87 4.16
C ASN A 83 15.06 19.73 3.10
N LEU A 84 14.44 18.55 3.04
CA LEU A 84 13.20 18.38 2.29
C LEU A 84 12.05 19.15 2.95
N ASN A 85 11.19 19.74 2.13
CA ASN A 85 9.93 20.29 2.62
C ASN A 85 9.05 19.14 3.15
N PRO A 86 8.27 19.38 4.22
CA PRO A 86 7.31 18.39 4.69
C PRO A 86 6.35 17.97 3.57
N THR A 87 6.09 16.67 3.45
CA THR A 87 5.09 16.14 2.52
C THR A 87 3.71 16.67 2.91
N ILE A 88 3.01 17.28 1.95
CA ILE A 88 1.61 17.69 2.08
C ILE A 88 0.77 16.65 1.34
N GLY A 89 -0.11 15.96 2.05
CA GLY A 89 -0.93 14.89 1.48
C GLY A 89 -0.14 13.61 1.23
N VAL A 90 -0.29 13.03 0.04
CA VAL A 90 0.26 11.71 -0.31
C VAL A 90 0.93 11.77 -1.67
N ASP A 91 2.18 11.32 -1.75
CA ASP A 91 2.93 11.16 -3.01
C ASP A 91 3.15 9.68 -3.31
N SER A 92 3.27 9.32 -4.58
CA SER A 92 3.51 7.93 -4.99
C SER A 92 4.57 7.87 -6.08
N GLN A 93 5.55 7.00 -5.89
CA GLN A 93 6.60 6.72 -6.87
C GLN A 93 6.57 5.24 -7.26
N VAL A 94 6.79 4.95 -8.54
CA VAL A 94 6.91 3.58 -9.04
C VAL A 94 8.38 3.28 -9.31
N LYS A 95 8.86 2.14 -8.79
CA LYS A 95 10.20 1.63 -9.06
C LYS A 95 10.14 0.15 -9.38
N THR A 96 10.77 -0.25 -10.48
CA THR A 96 10.89 -1.65 -10.90
C THR A 96 12.23 -2.22 -10.45
N PHE A 97 12.19 -3.44 -9.93
CA PHE A 97 13.32 -4.21 -9.43
C PHE A 97 13.39 -5.56 -10.14
N ASP A 98 14.59 -6.03 -10.43
CA ASP A 98 14.83 -7.43 -10.77
C ASP A 98 14.91 -8.22 -9.46
N VAL A 99 13.93 -9.09 -9.24
CA VAL A 99 13.82 -9.94 -8.06
C VAL A 99 14.00 -11.38 -8.50
N ASP A 100 15.21 -11.92 -8.37
CA ASP A 100 15.55 -13.30 -8.71
C ASP A 100 15.17 -13.67 -10.17
N GLY A 101 15.33 -12.74 -11.13
CA GLY A 101 15.04 -12.94 -12.55
C GLY A 101 13.64 -12.50 -13.01
N ASP A 102 12.79 -12.04 -12.09
CA ASP A 102 11.46 -11.49 -12.39
C ASP A 102 11.43 -9.97 -12.18
N MET A 103 10.84 -9.25 -13.12
CA MET A 103 10.62 -7.80 -12.98
C MET A 103 9.40 -7.53 -12.09
N VAL A 104 9.65 -6.90 -10.94
CA VAL A 104 8.64 -6.51 -9.95
C VAL A 104 8.61 -5.00 -9.81
N ALA A 105 7.46 -4.39 -10.06
CA ALA A 105 7.20 -2.99 -9.82
C ALA A 105 6.63 -2.78 -8.41
N LEU A 106 7.23 -1.88 -7.63
CA LEU A 106 6.65 -1.38 -6.39
C LEU A 106 6.12 0.03 -6.62
N GLN A 107 4.85 0.24 -6.33
CA GLN A 107 4.25 1.55 -6.17
C GLN A 107 4.35 1.94 -4.70
N ILE A 108 5.30 2.80 -4.37
CA ILE A 108 5.63 3.20 -3.00
C ILE A 108 4.92 4.52 -2.68
N TRP A 109 4.08 4.49 -1.65
CA TRP A 109 3.27 5.62 -1.21
C TRP A 109 3.94 6.35 -0.03
N ASP A 110 4.36 7.59 -0.26
CA ASP A 110 4.77 8.55 0.78
C ASP A 110 3.53 9.16 1.42
N THR A 111 3.32 8.87 2.69
CA THR A 111 2.26 9.51 3.47
C THR A 111 2.86 10.71 4.20
N ALA A 112 2.15 11.84 4.23
CA ALA A 112 2.53 12.94 5.11
C ALA A 112 2.66 12.42 6.55
N GLY A 113 3.74 12.85 7.23
CA GLY A 113 4.02 12.72 8.66
C GLY A 113 2.92 13.14 9.65
N GLN A 114 1.73 13.45 9.14
CA GLN A 114 0.54 13.87 9.88
C GLN A 114 -0.30 12.65 10.32
N GLU A 115 0.24 11.44 10.23
CA GLU A 115 -0.40 10.21 10.72
C GLU A 115 -0.74 10.21 12.23
N ARG A 116 -0.41 11.28 12.97
CA ARG A 116 -0.96 11.59 14.30
C ARG A 116 -2.50 11.47 14.35
N PHE A 117 -3.19 11.62 13.23
CA PHE A 117 -4.60 11.27 13.09
C PHE A 117 -4.74 9.80 12.66
N ARG A 118 -4.58 8.87 13.62
CA ARG A 118 -4.75 7.41 13.42
C ARG A 118 -6.03 7.02 12.68
N SER A 119 -7.07 7.86 12.73
CA SER A 119 -8.33 7.69 12.00
C SER A 119 -8.19 7.74 10.47
N ILE A 120 -7.16 8.42 9.93
CA ILE A 120 -6.92 8.52 8.48
C ILE A 120 -6.04 7.35 8.02
N ALA A 121 -5.14 6.88 8.87
CA ALA A 121 -4.15 5.87 8.51
C ALA A 121 -4.73 4.51 8.10
N THR A 122 -5.85 4.08 8.70
CA THR A 122 -6.57 2.86 8.30
C THR A 122 -7.07 2.90 6.86
N SER A 123 -7.32 4.09 6.30
CA SER A 123 -7.69 4.23 4.89
C SER A 123 -6.51 4.04 3.94
N TYR A 124 -5.28 4.39 4.37
CA TYR A 124 -4.07 4.19 3.57
C TYR A 124 -3.66 2.72 3.50
N PHE A 125 -3.85 1.96 4.58
CA PHE A 125 -3.60 0.51 4.61
C PHE A 125 -4.58 -0.31 3.78
N ARG A 126 -5.77 0.23 3.52
CA ARG A 126 -6.81 -0.48 2.77
C ARG A 126 -6.27 -0.85 1.38
N ARG A 127 -6.22 -2.17 1.11
CA ARG A 127 -5.73 -2.77 -0.13
C ARG A 127 -4.25 -2.47 -0.43
N SER A 128 -3.43 -2.18 0.59
CA SER A 128 -1.97 -2.27 0.45
C SER A 128 -1.55 -3.73 0.35
N ASP A 129 -0.58 -4.05 -0.50
CA ASP A 129 0.00 -5.39 -0.59
C ASP A 129 1.09 -5.54 0.48
N GLY A 130 1.83 -4.46 0.78
CA GLY A 130 2.81 -4.42 1.85
C GLY A 130 2.96 -3.06 2.51
N VAL A 131 3.66 -3.05 3.65
CA VAL A 131 3.91 -1.86 4.47
C VAL A 131 5.40 -1.75 4.82
N ILE A 132 5.97 -0.55 4.77
CA ILE A 132 7.32 -0.29 5.31
C ILE A 132 7.17 0.60 6.52
N LEU A 133 7.65 0.13 7.66
CA LEU A 133 7.70 0.86 8.92
C LEU A 133 9.08 1.53 9.04
N LEU A 134 9.09 2.85 9.19
CA LEU A 134 10.30 3.65 9.30
C LEU A 134 10.35 4.36 10.65
N TYR A 135 11.54 4.38 11.24
CA TYR A 135 11.86 5.17 12.42
C TYR A 135 13.23 5.85 12.28
N ASP A 136 13.49 6.85 13.12
CA ASP A 136 14.81 7.47 13.24
C ASP A 136 15.54 6.83 14.43
N VAL A 137 16.65 6.14 14.16
CA VAL A 137 17.50 5.51 15.21
C VAL A 137 18.05 6.51 16.24
N THR A 138 18.12 7.79 15.91
CA THR A 138 18.54 8.83 16.86
C THR A 138 17.40 9.42 17.67
N TYR A 139 16.17 8.99 17.42
CA TYR A 139 14.99 9.45 18.13
C TYR A 139 14.12 8.27 18.60
N GLU A 140 14.41 7.80 19.82
CA GLU A 140 13.80 6.62 20.45
C GLU A 140 12.26 6.65 20.44
N ALA A 141 11.64 7.82 20.62
CA ALA A 141 10.18 7.92 20.60
C ALA A 141 9.58 7.50 19.26
N SER A 142 10.26 7.75 18.13
CA SER A 142 9.78 7.27 16.82
C SER A 142 9.75 5.75 16.73
N PHE A 143 10.72 5.06 17.35
CA PHE A 143 10.73 3.60 17.41
C PHE A 143 9.59 3.06 18.29
N LEU A 144 9.31 3.72 19.42
CA LEU A 144 8.19 3.33 20.28
C LEU A 144 6.85 3.52 19.57
N ASN A 145 6.67 4.61 18.84
CA ASN A 145 5.45 4.93 18.10
C ASN A 145 5.20 3.96 16.94
N VAL A 146 6.25 3.39 16.33
CA VAL A 146 6.16 2.34 15.31
C VAL A 146 5.43 1.08 15.81
N ARG A 147 5.50 0.76 17.11
CA ARG A 147 4.84 -0.43 17.66
C ARG A 147 3.32 -0.40 17.53
N ASP A 148 2.73 0.78 17.69
CA ASP A 148 1.28 0.94 17.53
C ASP A 148 0.87 0.74 16.07
N TRP A 149 1.77 1.06 15.11
CA TRP A 149 1.58 0.77 13.70
C TRP A 149 1.66 -0.72 13.40
N ILE A 150 2.59 -1.45 14.02
CA ILE A 150 2.71 -2.92 13.87
C ILE A 150 1.38 -3.60 14.18
N THR A 151 0.76 -3.29 15.32
CA THR A 151 -0.52 -3.90 15.72
C THR A 151 -1.63 -3.64 14.69
N ALA A 152 -1.67 -2.44 14.10
CA ALA A 152 -2.64 -2.09 13.06
C ALA A 152 -2.39 -2.83 11.73
N VAL A 153 -1.12 -3.00 11.36
CA VAL A 153 -0.69 -3.67 10.13
C VAL A 153 -0.90 -5.19 10.23
N GLU A 154 -0.58 -5.79 11.37
CA GLU A 154 -0.87 -7.20 11.67
C GLU A 154 -2.37 -7.49 11.59
N ALA A 155 -3.20 -6.61 12.17
CA ALA A 155 -4.65 -6.74 12.07
C ALA A 155 -5.18 -6.61 10.62
N ALA A 156 -4.44 -5.93 9.74
CA ALA A 156 -4.77 -5.81 8.32
C ALA A 156 -4.23 -6.97 7.46
N GLY A 157 -3.37 -7.84 8.01
CA GLY A 157 -2.76 -8.96 7.31
C GLY A 157 -1.72 -8.58 6.24
N ALA A 158 -1.18 -7.35 6.30
CA ALA A 158 -0.20 -6.90 5.33
C ALA A 158 1.23 -7.33 5.73
N ILE A 159 2.05 -7.71 4.74
CA ILE A 159 3.48 -8.01 4.95
C ILE A 159 4.19 -6.70 5.28
N PHE A 160 5.00 -6.68 6.34
CA PHE A 160 5.73 -5.48 6.73
C PHE A 160 7.21 -5.70 7.00
N PHE A 161 7.98 -4.63 6.81
CA PHE A 161 9.41 -4.55 7.11
C PHE A 161 9.71 -3.28 7.91
N GLU A 162 10.61 -3.39 8.89
CA GLU A 162 11.10 -2.28 9.70
C GLU A 162 12.50 -1.86 9.25
N THR A 163 12.73 -0.54 9.11
CA THR A 163 14.05 -0.01 8.76
C THR A 163 14.30 1.39 9.33
N SER A 164 15.57 1.70 9.59
CA SER A 164 16.01 3.04 9.94
C SER A 164 16.10 3.92 8.70
N ALA A 165 15.50 5.11 8.76
CA ALA A 165 15.58 6.08 7.69
C ALA A 165 16.89 6.91 7.69
N LYS A 166 17.58 6.99 8.83
CA LYS A 166 18.74 7.88 9.02
C LYS A 166 20.06 7.29 8.55
N GLU A 167 20.28 6.00 8.73
CA GLU A 167 21.57 5.40 8.37
C GLU A 167 21.70 5.10 6.87
N GLY A 168 20.59 5.01 6.14
CA GLY A 168 20.60 4.66 4.71
C GLY A 168 21.10 3.25 4.41
N SER A 169 21.67 2.56 5.41
CA SER A 169 22.09 1.17 5.40
C SER A 169 20.90 0.29 5.04
N ASN A 170 21.09 -0.63 4.09
CA ASN A 170 20.12 -1.68 3.74
C ASN A 170 18.76 -1.20 3.20
N ILE A 171 18.61 0.06 2.77
CA ILE A 171 17.37 0.53 2.14
C ILE A 171 17.01 -0.31 0.91
N GLN A 172 17.97 -0.54 0.01
CA GLN A 172 17.75 -1.35 -1.19
C GLN A 172 17.42 -2.81 -0.84
N GLU A 173 18.18 -3.40 0.08
CA GLU A 173 17.96 -4.79 0.53
C GLU A 173 16.61 -4.97 1.23
N ALA A 174 16.17 -4.00 2.02
CA ALA A 174 14.86 -4.03 2.68
C ALA A 174 13.73 -4.00 1.65
N VAL A 175 13.82 -3.13 0.64
CA VAL A 175 12.82 -3.01 -0.42
C VAL A 175 12.82 -4.26 -1.31
N LEU A 176 13.99 -4.80 -1.65
CA LEU A 176 14.12 -6.06 -2.39
C LEU A 176 13.57 -7.25 -1.58
N GLY A 177 13.83 -7.29 -0.27
CA GLY A 177 13.29 -8.28 0.65
C GLY A 177 11.77 -8.26 0.67
N LEU A 178 11.16 -7.07 0.80
CA LEU A 178 9.71 -6.90 0.72
C LEU A 178 9.15 -7.34 -0.64
N ALA A 179 9.75 -6.90 -1.75
CA ALA A 179 9.33 -7.29 -3.10
C ALA A 179 9.35 -8.81 -3.29
N ARG A 180 10.40 -9.48 -2.79
CA ARG A 180 10.53 -10.93 -2.82
C ARG A 180 9.43 -11.62 -2.00
N SER A 181 9.15 -11.15 -0.79
CA SER A 181 8.09 -11.70 0.05
C SER A 181 6.71 -11.54 -0.59
N LEU A 182 6.40 -10.38 -1.17
CA LEU A 182 5.14 -10.12 -1.87
C LEU A 182 4.97 -11.05 -3.08
N ARG A 183 6.03 -11.23 -3.86
CA ARG A 183 6.03 -12.16 -5.00
C ARG A 183 5.78 -13.60 -4.55
N GLN A 184 6.45 -14.05 -3.50
CA GLN A 184 6.30 -15.40 -2.98
C GLN A 184 4.89 -15.67 -2.44
N GLU A 185 4.25 -14.67 -1.84
CA GLU A 185 2.87 -14.79 -1.37
C GLU A 185 1.89 -14.91 -2.55
N GLU A 186 2.00 -14.03 -3.56
CA GLU A 186 1.18 -14.11 -4.77
C GLU A 186 1.35 -15.46 -5.51
N ASP A 187 2.59 -15.98 -5.58
CA ASP A 187 2.87 -17.29 -6.16
C ASP A 187 2.25 -18.43 -5.36
N ARG A 188 2.25 -18.33 -4.03
CA ARG A 188 1.65 -19.33 -3.14
C ARG A 188 0.13 -19.35 -3.30
N GLU A 189 -0.51 -18.19 -3.30
CA GLU A 189 -1.95 -18.04 -3.51
C GLU A 189 -2.36 -18.56 -4.90
N SER A 190 -1.61 -18.22 -5.94
CA SER A 190 -1.85 -18.67 -7.32
C SER A 190 -1.77 -20.19 -7.44
N LYS A 191 -0.78 -20.82 -6.80
CA LYS A 191 -0.63 -22.29 -6.76
C LYS A 191 -1.75 -22.95 -5.96
N ALA A 192 -2.12 -22.39 -4.81
CA ALA A 192 -3.20 -22.91 -3.98
C ALA A 192 -4.54 -22.89 -4.74
N LEU A 193 -4.84 -21.80 -5.45
CA LEU A 193 -6.03 -21.70 -6.29
C LEU A 193 -6.00 -22.69 -7.46
N ALA A 194 -4.85 -22.82 -8.14
CA ALA A 194 -4.70 -23.79 -9.23
C ALA A 194 -4.93 -25.23 -8.75
N LEU A 195 -4.41 -25.60 -7.58
CA LEU A 195 -4.62 -26.91 -6.95
C LEU A 195 -6.09 -27.17 -6.61
N GLN A 196 -6.81 -26.16 -6.11
CA GLN A 196 -8.23 -26.25 -5.83
C GLN A 196 -9.04 -26.49 -7.11
N LEU A 197 -8.71 -25.79 -8.20
CA LEU A 197 -9.36 -25.97 -9.49
C LEU A 197 -9.09 -27.36 -10.09
N THR A 198 -7.86 -27.87 -9.98
CA THR A 198 -7.53 -29.22 -10.48
C THR A 198 -8.23 -30.34 -9.71
N ASN A 199 -8.48 -30.15 -8.41
CA ASN A 199 -9.16 -31.16 -7.58
C ASN A 199 -10.68 -31.20 -7.79
N GLN A 200 -11.28 -30.21 -8.46
CA GLN A 200 -12.70 -30.23 -8.82
C GLN A 200 -12.98 -30.84 -10.20
N VAL A 201 -11.94 -31.24 -10.94
CA VAL A 201 -12.09 -32.01 -12.18
C VAL A 201 -11.99 -33.49 -11.82
N GLU A 202 -13.14 -34.12 -11.54
CA GLU A 202 -13.26 -35.58 -11.48
C GLU A 202 -12.67 -36.20 -12.77
N PRO A 203 -11.84 -37.25 -12.69
CA PRO A 203 -11.30 -37.90 -13.87
C PRO A 203 -12.46 -38.45 -14.71
N ALA A 204 -12.62 -37.94 -15.94
CA ALA A 204 -13.64 -38.39 -16.88
C ALA A 204 -13.65 -39.92 -16.94
N GLU A 205 -14.78 -40.54 -16.57
CA GLU A 205 -15.00 -41.96 -16.70
C GLU A 205 -14.72 -42.38 -18.15
N LYS A 206 -13.76 -43.29 -18.33
CA LYS A 206 -13.47 -43.87 -19.64
C LYS A 206 -14.74 -44.58 -20.14
N PRO A 207 -15.21 -44.33 -21.38
CA PRO A 207 -16.38 -45.01 -21.89
C PRO A 207 -16.12 -46.51 -21.90
N SER A 208 -17.02 -47.26 -21.26
CA SER A 208 -16.99 -48.71 -21.26
C SER A 208 -17.03 -49.22 -22.69
N GLN A 209 -16.07 -50.08 -23.01
CA GLN A 209 -15.97 -50.73 -24.30
C GLN A 209 -17.21 -51.62 -24.48
N CYS A 210 -18.11 -51.22 -25.39
CA CYS A 210 -19.28 -51.99 -25.75
C CYS A 210 -18.82 -53.25 -26.51
N CYS A 211 -19.23 -54.43 -26.04
CA CYS A 211 -19.20 -55.70 -26.76
C CYS A 211 -20.57 -56.35 -26.61
#